data_AF-A0A1E3KMS8-F1
#
_entry.id   AF-A0A1E3KMS8-F1
#
_cell.length_a   1.000
_cell.length_b   1.000
_cell.length_c   1.000
_cell.angle_alpha   90.00
_cell.angle_beta   90.00
_cell.angle_gamma   90.00
#
_symmetry.space_group_name_H-M   'P 1'
#
loop_
_entity.id
_entity.type
_entity.pdbx_description
1 polymer ?
#
loop_
_entity_poly.entity_id
_entity_poly.type
_entity_poly.pdbx_seq_one_letter_code
_entity_poly.pdbx_strand_id
1 'polypeptide(L)'
;MKKVLIVETNITRYQGTNEPTGLWLGEAAEFVDEMQQAQIAVDYVSPNGGFVPLDPRSMKYTDAATMAVYEDSDFINRALKNTLKPSQVDTLLFTIPGATV
;
A
#
# COMPACT_ATOMS: atom_id res chain seq x y z
N MET A 1 14.78 -11.57 -9.17
CA MET A 1 14.38 -11.16 -7.79
C MET A 1 12.87 -11.28 -7.69
N LYS A 2 12.34 -11.77 -6.57
CA LYS A 2 10.89 -11.79 -6.35
C LYS A 2 10.42 -10.41 -5.93
N LYS A 3 9.31 -9.95 -6.49
CA LYS A 3 8.69 -8.66 -6.18
C LYS A 3 7.21 -8.86 -5.88
N VAL A 4 6.71 -8.16 -4.88
CA VAL A 4 5.29 -8.13 -4.51
C VAL A 4 4.68 -6.81 -4.97
N LEU A 5 3.44 -6.86 -5.46
CA LEU A 5 2.65 -5.69 -5.80
C LEU A 5 1.55 -5.52 -4.76
N ILE A 6 1.58 -4.41 -4.04
CA ILE A 6 0.55 -4.03 -3.07
C ILE A 6 -0.48 -3.18 -3.80
N VAL A 7 -1.75 -3.59 -3.74
CA VAL A 7 -2.86 -2.91 -4.41
C VAL A 7 -3.65 -2.11 -3.38
N GLU A 8 -3.72 -0.80 -3.59
CA GLU A 8 -4.31 0.17 -2.65
C GLU A 8 -5.53 0.87 -3.26
N THR A 9 -6.24 1.64 -2.42
CA THR A 9 -7.45 2.38 -2.83
C THR A 9 -7.17 3.84 -3.13
N ASN A 10 -7.90 4.45 -4.07
CA ASN A 10 -7.95 5.91 -4.21
C ASN A 10 -9.22 6.52 -3.57
N ILE A 11 -10.06 5.71 -2.92
CA ILE A 11 -11.36 6.15 -2.38
C ILE A 11 -11.17 6.85 -1.04
N THR A 12 -11.59 8.11 -0.97
CA THR A 12 -11.45 8.96 0.22
C THR A 12 -12.68 8.95 1.14
N ARG A 13 -13.79 8.37 0.70
CA ARG A 13 -15.10 8.45 1.37
C ARG A 13 -16.02 7.30 0.97
N TYR A 14 -16.80 6.78 1.91
CA TYR A 14 -17.83 5.79 1.58
C TYR A 14 -18.90 6.38 0.66
N GLN A 15 -19.36 5.58 -0.29
CA GLN A 15 -20.33 6.02 -1.27
C GLN A 15 -21.65 6.43 -0.58
N GLY A 16 -22.14 7.63 -0.88
CA GLY A 16 -23.40 8.14 -0.35
C GLY A 16 -23.35 8.68 1.08
N THR A 17 -22.18 8.74 1.72
CA THR A 17 -22.04 9.29 3.09
C THR A 17 -21.01 10.43 3.12
N ASN A 18 -20.89 11.12 4.27
CA ASN A 18 -19.79 12.07 4.52
C ASN A 18 -18.63 11.44 5.30
N GLU A 19 -18.63 10.12 5.47
CA GLU A 19 -17.66 9.42 6.31
C GLU A 19 -16.36 9.16 5.53
N PRO A 20 -15.21 9.69 6.01
CA PRO A 20 -13.93 9.48 5.35
C PRO A 20 -13.47 8.01 5.49
N THR A 21 -12.78 7.52 4.47
CA THR A 21 -12.13 6.20 4.45
C THR A 21 -10.88 6.25 3.58
N GLY A 22 -10.16 5.13 3.48
CA GLY A 22 -8.94 5.02 2.70
C GLY A 22 -8.22 3.71 2.98
N LEU A 23 -6.91 3.70 2.74
CA LEU A 23 -6.01 2.65 3.13
C LEU A 23 -5.98 2.51 4.66
N TRP A 24 -6.07 1.28 5.16
CA TRP A 24 -5.84 1.00 6.57
C TRP A 24 -4.33 0.91 6.85
N LEU A 25 -3.77 1.93 7.50
CA LEU A 25 -2.31 2.08 7.63
C LEU A 25 -1.62 0.87 8.26
N GLY A 26 -2.18 0.32 9.35
CA GLY A 26 -1.58 -0.82 10.05
C GLY A 26 -1.42 -2.06 9.15
N GLU A 27 -2.39 -2.35 8.28
CA GLU A 27 -2.35 -3.51 7.39
C GLU A 27 -1.24 -3.38 6.35
N ALA A 28 -1.11 -2.20 5.73
CA ALA A 28 -0.06 -1.95 4.76
C ALA A 28 1.32 -1.88 5.43
N ALA A 29 1.43 -1.18 6.55
CA ALA A 29 2.71 -0.99 7.23
C ALA A 29 3.27 -2.31 7.77
N GLU A 30 2.45 -3.14 8.42
CA GLU A 30 2.85 -4.46 8.93
C GLU A 30 3.33 -5.36 7.79
N PHE A 31 2.60 -5.38 6.67
CA PHE A 31 3.01 -6.17 5.50
C PHE A 31 4.32 -5.67 4.89
N VAL A 32 4.50 -4.35 4.78
CA VAL A 32 5.73 -3.76 4.22
C VAL A 32 6.93 -4.06 5.13
N ASP A 33 6.77 -3.96 6.44
CA ASP A 33 7.83 -4.28 7.41
C ASP A 33 8.30 -5.75 7.25
N GLU A 34 7.36 -6.70 7.20
CA GLU A 34 7.66 -8.11 6.98
C GLU A 34 8.39 -8.36 5.64
N MET A 35 7.96 -7.69 4.56
CA MET A 35 8.65 -7.79 3.26
C MET A 35 10.07 -7.22 3.30
N GLN A 36 10.27 -6.10 4.00
CA GLN A 36 11.59 -5.49 4.17
C GLN A 36 12.52 -6.40 4.96
N GLN A 37 12.05 -6.98 6.07
CA GLN A 37 12.80 -7.95 6.87
C GLN A 37 13.19 -9.20 6.06
N ALA A 38 12.29 -9.66 5.17
CA ALA A 38 12.55 -10.77 4.25
C ALA A 38 13.38 -10.37 3.01
N GLN A 39 13.79 -9.10 2.88
CA GLN A 39 14.51 -8.55 1.72
C GLN A 39 13.76 -8.75 0.39
N ILE A 40 12.44 -8.70 0.43
CA ILE A 40 11.54 -8.80 -0.72
C ILE A 40 11.15 -7.40 -1.16
N ALA A 41 11.38 -7.09 -2.44
CA ALA A 41 11.01 -5.79 -2.99
C ALA A 41 9.48 -5.66 -3.15
N VAL A 42 8.97 -4.45 -2.91
CA VAL A 42 7.55 -4.10 -3.08
C VAL A 42 7.36 -2.94 -4.05
N ASP A 43 6.29 -2.98 -4.85
CA ASP A 43 5.71 -1.83 -5.55
C ASP A 43 4.27 -1.61 -5.12
N TYR A 44 3.76 -0.41 -5.38
CA TYR A 44 2.42 0.02 -5.01
C TYR A 44 1.64 0.44 -6.25
N VAL A 45 0.40 -0.03 -6.34
CA VAL A 45 -0.53 0.33 -7.41
C VAL A 45 -1.87 0.70 -6.80
N SER A 46 -2.57 1.64 -7.40
CA SER A 46 -3.97 1.95 -7.09
C SER A 46 -4.76 2.13 -8.39
N PRO A 47 -6.10 1.98 -8.41
CA PRO A 47 -6.89 2.06 -9.64
C PRO A 47 -6.59 3.26 -10.53
N ASN A 48 -6.39 4.43 -9.94
CA ASN A 48 -6.09 5.68 -10.64
C ASN A 48 -4.59 6.04 -10.62
N GLY A 49 -3.76 5.31 -9.85
CA GLY A 49 -2.42 5.73 -9.49
C GLY A 49 -2.42 7.00 -8.62
N GLY A 50 -1.23 7.52 -8.33
CA GLY A 50 -1.07 8.76 -7.57
C GLY A 50 -1.43 8.59 -6.10
N PHE A 51 -2.25 9.52 -5.59
CA PHE A 51 -2.52 9.68 -4.17
C PHE A 51 -3.43 8.58 -3.60
N VAL A 52 -3.03 8.06 -2.45
CA VAL A 52 -3.79 7.11 -1.63
C VAL A 52 -4.16 7.78 -0.31
N PRO A 53 -5.46 7.95 0.00
CA PRO A 53 -5.89 8.44 1.30
C PRO A 53 -5.73 7.39 2.38
N LEU A 54 -5.45 7.82 3.61
CA LEU A 54 -5.53 6.97 4.79
C LEU A 54 -6.92 7.02 5.41
N ASP A 55 -7.39 5.88 5.91
CA ASP A 55 -8.58 5.83 6.73
C ASP A 55 -8.29 6.50 8.09
N PRO A 56 -9.00 7.56 8.50
CA PRO A 56 -8.70 8.25 9.75
C PRO A 56 -8.83 7.35 10.98
N ARG A 57 -9.60 6.26 10.91
CA ARG A 57 -9.76 5.30 12.02
C ARG A 57 -8.50 4.45 12.19
N SER A 58 -7.80 4.10 11.12
CA SER A 58 -6.59 3.27 11.20
C SER A 58 -5.47 3.98 11.97
N MET A 59 -5.42 5.32 11.89
CA MET A 59 -4.42 6.14 12.59
C MET A 59 -4.50 6.02 14.13
N LYS A 60 -5.61 5.53 14.69
CA LYS A 60 -5.76 5.33 16.15
C LYS A 60 -5.08 4.06 16.65
N TYR A 61 -4.75 3.13 15.76
CA TYR A 61 -4.25 1.79 16.09
C TYR A 61 -2.77 1.61 15.72
N THR A 62 -2.05 2.70 15.50
CA THR A 62 -0.63 2.67 15.16
C THR A 62 0.24 2.35 16.37
N ASP A 63 1.27 1.55 16.17
CA ASP A 63 2.37 1.36 17.10
C ASP A 63 3.69 1.91 16.52
N ALA A 64 4.81 1.68 17.22
CA ALA A 64 6.11 2.19 16.81
C ALA A 64 6.58 1.62 15.46
N ALA A 65 6.30 0.35 15.17
CA ALA A 65 6.67 -0.28 13.91
C ALA A 65 5.85 0.28 12.75
N THR A 66 4.54 0.41 12.94
CA THR A 66 3.63 1.04 11.97
C THR A 66 4.07 2.46 11.64
N MET A 67 4.42 3.25 12.66
CA MET A 67 4.86 4.63 12.48
C MET A 67 6.22 4.71 11.79
N ALA A 68 7.15 3.80 12.07
CA ALA A 68 8.44 3.77 11.39
C ALA A 68 8.28 3.57 9.87
N VAL A 69 7.37 2.70 9.43
CA VAL A 69 7.06 2.53 8.01
C VAL A 69 6.32 3.76 7.46
N TYR A 70 5.35 4.30 8.19
CA TYR A 70 4.61 5.49 7.75
C TYR A 70 5.50 6.73 7.55
N GLU A 71 6.53 6.88 8.38
CA GLU A 71 7.49 7.98 8.32
C GLU A 71 8.63 7.74 7.32
N ASP A 72 8.74 6.53 6.77
CA ASP A 72 9.72 6.23 5.74
C ASP A 72 9.44 7.00 4.44
N SER A 73 10.48 7.64 3.92
CA SER A 73 10.37 8.52 2.75
C SER A 73 9.96 7.78 1.47
N ASP A 74 10.35 6.51 1.34
CA ASP A 74 10.03 5.70 0.18
C ASP A 74 8.57 5.23 0.24
N PHE A 75 8.09 4.79 1.42
CA PHE A 75 6.68 4.48 1.64
C PHE A 75 5.79 5.71 1.37
N ILE A 76 6.09 6.87 1.96
CA ILE A 76 5.35 8.11 1.70
C ILE A 76 5.32 8.43 0.20
N ASN A 77 6.47 8.33 -0.47
CA ASN A 77 6.55 8.72 -1.88
C ASN A 77 5.82 7.73 -2.79
N ARG A 78 6.08 6.43 -2.67
CA ARG A 78 5.60 5.42 -3.62
C ARG A 78 4.25 4.81 -3.23
N ALA A 79 3.97 4.62 -1.95
CA ALA A 79 2.71 4.06 -1.47
C ALA A 79 1.63 5.14 -1.33
N LEU A 80 1.97 6.32 -0.79
CA LEU A 80 0.93 7.30 -0.46
C LEU A 80 0.74 8.41 -1.49
N LYS A 81 1.81 8.86 -2.15
CA LYS A 81 1.75 10.02 -3.06
C LYS A 81 1.70 9.65 -4.54
N ASN A 82 2.51 8.67 -4.94
CA ASN A 82 2.81 8.38 -6.33
C ASN A 82 2.69 6.89 -6.67
N THR A 83 1.60 6.24 -6.24
CA THR A 83 1.33 4.86 -6.66
C THR A 83 1.27 4.75 -8.18
N LEU A 84 1.66 3.59 -8.71
CA LEU A 84 1.44 3.28 -10.11
C LEU A 84 -0.06 3.14 -10.40
N LYS A 85 -0.48 3.38 -11.63
CA LYS A 85 -1.76 2.88 -12.15
C LYS A 85 -1.57 1.50 -12.78
N PRO A 86 -2.62 0.67 -12.94
CA PRO A 86 -2.48 -0.69 -13.47
C PRO A 86 -1.79 -0.75 -14.84
N SER A 87 -2.01 0.26 -15.70
CA SER A 87 -1.39 0.32 -17.03
C SER A 87 0.12 0.58 -17.01
N GLN A 88 0.73 0.85 -15.85
CA GLN A 88 2.17 1.07 -15.69
C GLN A 88 2.89 -0.16 -15.10
N VAL A 89 2.14 -1.20 -14.76
CA VAL A 89 2.66 -2.40 -14.12
C VAL A 89 2.87 -3.47 -15.18
N ASP A 90 4.10 -3.97 -15.28
CA ASP A 90 4.38 -5.23 -15.99
C ASP A 90 4.12 -6.40 -15.04
N THR A 91 3.01 -7.10 -15.26
CA THR A 91 2.56 -8.19 -14.38
C THR A 91 3.50 -9.39 -14.35
N LEU A 92 4.37 -9.56 -15.35
CA LEU A 92 5.36 -10.65 -15.38
C LEU A 92 6.49 -10.46 -14.37
N LEU A 93 6.62 -9.27 -13.77
CA LEU A 93 7.63 -8.97 -12.76
C LEU A 93 7.22 -9.36 -11.34
N PHE A 94 5.97 -9.78 -11.12
CA PHE A 94 5.41 -10.01 -9.79
C PHE A 94 5.03 -11.48 -9.57
N THR A 95 5.20 -11.96 -8.34
CA THR A 95 4.85 -13.34 -7.96
C THR A 95 3.58 -13.36 -7.13
N ILE A 96 2.66 -14.27 -7.43
CA ILE A 96 1.52 -14.58 -6.55
C ILE A 96 1.90 -15.83 -5.72
N PRO A 97 2.03 -15.73 -4.39
CA PRO A 97 2.30 -16.90 -3.55
C PRO A 97 1.19 -17.95 -3.72
N GLY A 98 1.54 -19.16 -4.14
CA GLY A 98 0.60 -20.30 -4.25
C GLY A 98 -0.12 -20.44 -5.59
N ALA A 99 0.09 -19.55 -6.57
CA ALA A 99 -0.41 -19.75 -7.93
C ALA A 99 0.60 -20.57 -8.75
N THR A 100 0.32 -21.85 -8.97
CA THR A 100 0.92 -22.60 -10.09
C THR A 100 0.25 -22.13 -11.38
N VAL A 101 1.07 -21.67 -12.33
CA VAL A 101 0.68 -21.42 -13.72
C VAL A 101 0.32 -22.72 -14.42
#